data_AF-A0A2E6PVF4-F1
#
_entry.id   AF-A0A2E6PVF4-F1
#
_cell.length_a   1.000
_cell.length_b   1.000
_cell.length_c   1.000
_cell.angle_alpha   90.00
_cell.angle_beta   90.00
_cell.angle_gamma   90.00
#
_symmetry.space_group_name_H-M   'P 1'
#
loop_
_entity.id
_entity.type
_entity.pdbx_description
1 polymer ?
#
loop_
_entity_poly.entity_id
_entity_poly.type
_entity_poly.pdbx_seq_one_letter_code
_entity_poly.pdbx_strand_id
1 'polypeptide(L)' 'MNTLDKGKDGEDMAFAHLKKRGYRIRHRNFYYQKAEIDIIAS' A
#
# COMPACT_ATOMS: atom_id res chain seq x y z
N MET A 1 -21.88 -0.72 -0.93
CA MET A 1 -20.42 -0.45 -0.83
C MET A 1 -19.83 -1.47 0.10
N ASN A 2 -19.04 -2.39 -0.45
CA ASN A 2 -18.40 -3.45 0.31
C ASN A 2 -17.17 -2.86 1.04
N THR A 3 -16.85 -3.33 2.24
CA THR A 3 -15.69 -2.85 3.02
C THR A 3 -14.36 -3.16 2.32
N LEU A 4 -14.34 -4.19 1.46
CA LEU A 4 -13.20 -4.54 0.62
C LEU A 4 -12.81 -3.46 -0.40
N ASP A 5 -13.79 -2.75 -0.96
CA ASP A 5 -13.53 -1.71 -1.97
C ASP A 5 -12.78 -0.53 -1.33
N LYS A 6 -13.16 -0.17 -0.10
CA LYS A 6 -12.52 0.92 0.67
C LYS A 6 -11.06 0.64 1.02
N GLY A 7 -10.71 -0.62 1.28
CA GLY A 7 -9.33 -1.01 1.59
C GLY A 7 -8.41 -0.80 0.38
N LYS A 8 -8.84 -1.25 -0.80
CA LYS A 8 -8.09 -1.09 -2.06
C LYS A 8 -7.91 0.38 -2.44
N ASP A 9 -8.98 1.17 -2.32
CA ASP A 9 -8.93 2.60 -2.62
C ASP A 9 -7.93 3.32 -1.71
N GLY A 10 -7.89 2.96 -0.41
CA GLY A 10 -6.93 3.51 0.55
C GLY A 10 -5.47 3.17 0.22
N GLU A 11 -5.20 1.91 -0.15
CA GLU A 11 -3.87 1.48 -0.59
C GLU A 11 -3.41 2.22 -1.85
N ASP A 12 -4.29 2.36 -2.85
CA ASP A 12 -3.96 3.02 -4.10
C ASP A 12 -3.71 4.52 -3.88
N MET A 13 -4.45 5.17 -2.98
CA MET A 13 -4.19 6.54 -2.56
C MET A 13 -2.82 6.67 -1.87
N ALA A 14 -2.47 5.75 -0.96
CA ALA A 14 -1.18 5.76 -0.28
C ALA A 14 -0.02 5.56 -1.27
N PHE A 15 -0.16 4.63 -2.22
CA PHE A 15 0.80 4.41 -3.30
C PHE A 15 1.01 5.67 -4.14
N ALA A 16 -0.08 6.30 -4.60
CA ALA A 16 -0.03 7.50 -5.42
C ALA A 16 0.63 8.66 -4.67
N HIS A 17 0.32 8.83 -3.39
CA HIS A 17 0.90 9.87 -2.53
C HIS A 17 2.41 9.69 -2.34
N LEU A 18 2.87 8.47 -2.02
CA LEU A 18 4.29 8.15 -1.85
C LEU A 18 5.06 8.35 -3.16
N LYS A 19 4.49 7.89 -4.29
CA LYS A 19 5.09 8.10 -5.62
C LYS A 19 5.19 9.59 -5.96
N LYS A 20 4.15 10.37 -5.69
CA LYS A 20 4.14 11.84 -5.91
C LYS A 20 5.21 12.55 -5.08
N ARG A 21 5.50 12.04 -3.87
CA ARG A 21 6.57 12.55 -3.00
C ARG A 21 7.98 12.09 -3.40
N GLY A 22 8.11 11.29 -4.46
CA GLY A 22 9.40 10.83 -4.97
C GLY A 22 9.95 9.58 -4.28
N TYR A 23 9.16 8.92 -3.44
CA TYR A 23 9.57 7.66 -2.83
C TYR A 23 9.59 6.53 -3.87
N ARG A 24 10.60 5.67 -3.77
CA ARG A 24 10.64 4.42 -4.53
C ARG A 24 9.89 3.35 -3.77
N ILE A 25 8.78 2.89 -4.35
CA ILE A 25 8.04 1.76 -3.83
C ILE A 25 8.88 0.49 -4.00
N ARG A 26 9.14 -0.21 -2.90
CA ARG A 26 9.94 -1.44 -2.85
C ARG A 26 9.05 -2.67 -2.93
N HIS A 27 7.97 -2.69 -2.16
CA HIS A 27 7.00 -3.78 -2.14
C HIS A 27 5.59 -3.23 -1.85
N ARG A 28 4.57 -3.93 -2.34
CA ARG A 28 3.16 -3.77 -1.96
C ARG A 28 2.65 -5.13 -1.50
N ASN A 29 1.70 -5.17 -0.55
CA ASN A 29 1.09 -6.40 -0.05
C ASN A 29 2.17 -7.42 0.40
N PHE A 30 3.13 -6.97 1.22
CA PHE A 30 4.25 -7.78 1.67
C PHE A 30 3.84 -8.61 2.89
N TYR A 31 4.02 -9.93 2.80
CA TYR A 31 3.73 -10.85 3.90
C TYR A 31 5.01 -11.47 4.45
N TYR A 32 5.09 -11.55 5.78
CA TYR A 32 6.13 -12.31 6.47
C TYR A 32 5.57 -13.00 7.70
N GLN A 33 5.72 -14.33 7.74
CA GLN A 33 5.11 -15.19 8.75
C GLN A 33 3.59 -14.95 8.88
N LYS A 34 3.14 -14.35 9.99
CA LYS A 34 1.74 -14.03 10.27
C LYS A 34 1.44 -12.53 10.21
N ALA A 35 2.34 -11.73 9.63
CA ALA A 35 2.22 -10.29 9.53
C ALA A 35 2.16 -9.84 8.06
N GLU A 36 1.48 -8.72 7.86
CA GLU A 36 1.26 -8.05 6.57
C GLU A 36 1.72 -6.59 6.65
N ILE A 37 2.31 -6.10 5.56
CA ILE A 37 2.65 -4.70 5.35
C ILE A 37 2.12 -4.28 3.97
N ASP A 38 1.22 -3.31 3.96
CA ASP A 38 0.54 -2.86 2.73
C ASP A 38 1.52 -2.25 1.73
N ILE A 39 2.45 -1.39 2.17
CA ILE A 39 3.44 -0.71 1.32
C ILE A 39 4.79 -0.52 2.03
N ILE A 40 5.89 -0.86 1.35
CA ILE A 40 7.26 -0.55 1.76
C ILE A 40 7.86 0.43 0.75
N ALA A 41 8.34 1.58 1.21
CA ALA A 41 8.91 2.64 0.35
C ALA A 41 10.22 3.18 0.92
N SER A 42 11.12 3.65 0.03
CA SER A 42 12.42 4.27 0.37
C SER A 42 12.59 5.61 -0.34
#